data_AF-A0A8H7EDT4-F1
#
_entry.id   AF-A0A8H7EDT4-F1
#
_cell.length_a   1.000
_cell.length_b   1.000
_cell.length_c   1.000
_cell.angle_alpha   90.00
_cell.angle_beta   90.00
_cell.angle_gamma   90.00
#
_symmetry.space_group_name_H-M   'P 1'
#
loop_
_entity.id
_entity.type
_entity.pdbx_description
1 polymer ?
#
loop_
_entity_poly.entity_id
_entity_poly.type
_entity_poly.pdbx_seq_one_letter_code
_entity_poly.pdbx_strand_id
1 'polypeptide(L)'
;MPDPRIEHLEDFTAHEWCNALIFDPSITRVHKRHVFGKGDEWNSLFTRSLFTNDAIRAFLNLYKPGKGQRRAVNRNSIVTGEPPKLRNVAPSDYDKELRRRTAKEDVQHDLTDPEAPENTVLVSMGGELDGGIGRLHGGVTASLLDQAMGSLLMHYYESSNATTELRVKYLKAVETPCILKAPPPSPPQPAALLTTSSILAASLKSSFPDQGLALLPQPYWWWQSGTAVEALLNYGPTTGDWQYEEMLKNTIVTQATATNDFMTIDATGNDDQAWWALAALTAAENRVPQLGGIAWVDLARNVFNEQRQRYEDGANTCGGGLRWKIDYEDGNNGWHYKNAITNGLFFQLAARLAHLTNDTESLAWAEKTYAWSTKVGLVDKDFNVYDGTDEENGCSDLNHNQWSYNVGVYLYGSAVMAVHTKDDKWIDRTRGFIASAKRTFTSPDTSALFESKCEGKDIDDGGCDTDQVSFKGLLARWLGAAAEILPEVKEDVEKIINAAATAVQDGEKTDLGPIESFNALEVVDASLRMQGLGGVEGVIGLGKARTKRSVAGRISW
;
A
#
# COMPACT_ATOMS: atom_id res chain seq x y z
N MET A 1 6.46 -47.23 -29.26
CA MET A 1 7.34 -46.11 -28.88
C MET A 1 6.71 -44.85 -29.46
N PRO A 2 6.61 -43.73 -28.74
CA PRO A 2 6.13 -42.49 -29.36
C PRO A 2 7.09 -42.11 -30.49
N ASP A 3 6.53 -41.60 -31.59
CA ASP A 3 7.31 -41.14 -32.75
C ASP A 3 8.42 -40.17 -32.30
N PRO A 4 9.63 -40.23 -32.88
CA PRO A 4 10.67 -39.25 -32.58
C PRO A 4 10.17 -37.85 -32.98
N ARG A 5 10.00 -36.94 -32.00
CA ARG A 5 9.51 -35.57 -32.32
C ARG A 5 10.48 -34.83 -33.25
N ILE A 6 9.90 -34.25 -34.29
CA ILE A 6 10.55 -33.51 -35.37
C ILE A 6 10.90 -32.11 -34.86
N GLU A 7 12.17 -31.73 -34.95
CA GLU A 7 12.65 -30.39 -34.62
C GLU A 7 12.61 -29.51 -35.87
N HIS A 8 11.92 -28.38 -35.79
CA HIS A 8 11.78 -27.43 -36.90
C HIS A 8 12.96 -26.45 -36.92
N LEU A 9 14.12 -26.90 -37.37
CA LEU A 9 15.33 -26.08 -37.43
C LEU A 9 15.15 -24.83 -38.29
N GLU A 10 14.25 -24.88 -39.29
CA GLU A 10 13.86 -23.71 -40.08
C GLU A 10 13.39 -22.52 -39.24
N ASP A 11 12.75 -22.77 -38.08
CA ASP A 11 12.27 -21.72 -37.18
C ASP A 11 13.42 -20.87 -36.61
N PHE A 12 14.62 -21.43 -36.45
CA PHE A 12 15.80 -20.70 -36.01
C PHE A 12 16.55 -20.07 -37.18
N THR A 13 16.78 -20.84 -38.25
CA THR A 13 17.61 -20.38 -39.36
C THR A 13 16.95 -19.29 -40.22
N ALA A 14 15.65 -19.05 -40.05
CA ALA A 14 14.93 -17.94 -40.67
C ALA A 14 15.38 -16.55 -40.16
N HIS A 15 16.08 -16.47 -39.04
CA HIS A 15 16.53 -15.22 -38.44
C HIS A 15 18.05 -15.07 -38.50
N GLU A 16 18.53 -13.97 -39.07
CA GLU A 16 19.96 -13.68 -39.22
C GLU A 16 20.71 -13.67 -37.88
N TRP A 17 20.09 -13.13 -36.83
CA TRP A 17 20.66 -13.12 -35.47
C TRP A 17 20.78 -14.53 -34.86
N CYS A 18 19.81 -15.43 -35.11
CA CYS A 18 19.89 -16.82 -34.67
C CYS A 18 21.04 -17.54 -35.37
N ASN A 19 21.22 -17.30 -36.68
CA ASN A 19 22.34 -17.87 -37.43
C ASN A 19 23.68 -17.36 -36.88
N ALA A 20 23.82 -16.06 -36.63
CA ALA A 20 25.03 -15.49 -36.04
C ALA A 20 25.38 -16.15 -34.70
N LEU A 21 24.38 -16.42 -33.86
CA LEU A 21 24.57 -17.10 -32.58
C LEU A 21 24.93 -18.59 -32.75
N ILE A 22 24.22 -19.32 -33.62
CA ILE A 22 24.45 -20.76 -33.85
C ILE A 22 25.85 -21.03 -34.43
N PHE A 23 26.37 -20.10 -35.23
CA PHE A 23 27.69 -20.22 -35.85
C PHE A 23 28.81 -19.49 -35.10
N ASP A 24 28.55 -18.96 -33.89
CA ASP A 24 29.57 -18.31 -33.07
C ASP A 24 30.60 -19.35 -32.58
N PRO A 25 31.89 -19.23 -32.96
CA PRO A 25 32.93 -20.19 -32.58
C PRO A 25 33.29 -20.16 -31.09
N SER A 26 32.85 -19.14 -30.33
CA SER A 26 33.03 -19.05 -28.88
C SER A 26 32.00 -19.84 -28.08
N ILE A 27 30.90 -20.23 -28.72
CA ILE A 27 29.84 -21.06 -28.14
C ILE A 27 30.20 -22.53 -28.37
N THR A 28 30.30 -23.29 -27.28
CA THR A 28 30.74 -24.70 -27.33
C THR A 28 29.53 -25.63 -27.41
N ARG A 29 29.51 -26.49 -28.45
CA ARG A 29 28.65 -27.65 -28.71
C ARG A 29 27.12 -27.50 -28.50
N VAL A 30 26.41 -27.51 -29.63
CA VAL A 30 24.96 -27.76 -29.73
C VAL A 30 24.63 -29.15 -29.19
N HIS A 31 23.93 -29.22 -28.06
CA HIS A 31 23.38 -30.49 -27.58
C HIS A 31 22.07 -30.79 -28.31
N LYS A 32 22.01 -31.94 -29.00
CA LYS A 32 20.73 -32.47 -29.49
C LYS A 32 19.86 -32.85 -28.30
N ARG A 33 18.57 -32.55 -28.46
CA ARG A 33 17.41 -32.88 -27.63
C ARG A 33 17.66 -33.97 -26.57
N HIS A 34 17.77 -33.56 -25.31
CA HIS A 34 17.74 -34.47 -24.17
C HIS A 34 16.49 -34.19 -23.34
N VAL A 35 15.56 -35.15 -23.30
CA VAL A 35 14.47 -35.16 -22.32
C VAL A 35 15.04 -35.79 -21.06
N PHE A 36 15.22 -35.00 -20.01
CA PHE A 36 15.67 -35.52 -18.73
C PHE A 36 14.66 -36.58 -18.24
N GLY A 37 15.14 -37.76 -17.86
CA GLY A 37 14.30 -38.89 -17.50
C GLY A 37 13.52 -38.64 -16.19
N LYS A 38 12.46 -39.42 -15.94
CA LYS A 38 11.79 -39.47 -14.64
C LYS A 38 12.79 -39.90 -13.57
N GLY A 39 13.43 -38.94 -12.92
CA GLY A 39 14.49 -39.14 -11.93
C GLY A 39 15.42 -37.92 -11.78
N ASP A 40 15.49 -37.07 -12.80
CA ASP A 40 16.23 -35.81 -12.73
C ASP A 40 15.29 -34.70 -12.21
N GLU A 41 15.41 -34.34 -10.93
CA GLU A 41 14.55 -33.35 -10.25
C GLU A 41 14.72 -31.89 -10.76
N TRP A 42 15.71 -31.65 -11.62
CA TRP A 42 16.34 -30.36 -11.89
C TRP A 42 15.60 -29.46 -12.90
N ASN A 43 14.65 -30.02 -13.64
CA ASN A 43 13.91 -29.27 -14.68
C ASN A 43 12.50 -29.83 -14.94
N SER A 44 11.92 -30.39 -13.87
CA SER A 44 10.66 -31.11 -13.99
C SER A 44 9.50 -30.19 -14.38
N LEU A 45 9.55 -28.90 -14.01
CA LEU A 45 8.52 -27.93 -14.36
C LEU A 45 8.51 -27.62 -15.85
N PHE A 46 9.64 -27.24 -16.45
CA PHE A 46 9.75 -27.00 -17.90
C PHE A 46 9.38 -28.24 -18.70
N THR A 47 9.90 -29.40 -18.29
CA THR A 47 9.66 -30.68 -18.98
C THR A 47 8.19 -31.06 -18.96
N ARG A 48 7.49 -30.87 -17.82
CA ARG A 48 6.05 -31.16 -17.69
C ARG A 48 5.17 -30.14 -18.39
N SER A 49 5.57 -28.88 -18.38
CA SER A 49 4.69 -27.77 -18.76
C SER A 49 4.85 -27.38 -20.24
N LEU A 50 6.08 -27.35 -20.75
CA LEU A 50 6.38 -26.82 -22.09
C LEU A 50 7.02 -27.86 -23.02
N PHE A 51 7.65 -28.92 -22.51
CA PHE A 51 8.32 -29.91 -23.36
C PHE A 51 7.37 -30.95 -23.97
N THR A 52 6.26 -30.49 -24.56
CA THR A 52 5.25 -31.31 -25.26
C THR A 52 5.35 -31.13 -26.79
N ASN A 53 4.59 -31.93 -27.55
CA ASN A 53 4.58 -31.84 -29.03
C ASN A 53 3.91 -30.56 -29.53
N ASP A 54 2.90 -30.08 -28.81
CA ASP A 54 2.13 -28.90 -29.23
C ASP A 54 2.79 -27.60 -28.76
N ALA A 55 3.64 -27.69 -27.72
CA ALA A 55 4.20 -26.52 -27.07
C ALA A 55 5.56 -26.07 -27.62
N ILE A 56 6.52 -26.99 -27.78
CA ILE A 56 7.87 -26.68 -28.26
C ILE A 56 8.07 -27.37 -29.62
N ARG A 57 8.25 -26.56 -30.65
CA ARG A 57 8.51 -26.96 -32.04
C ARG A 57 9.99 -27.20 -32.32
N ALA A 58 10.86 -26.42 -31.69
CA ALA A 58 12.30 -26.60 -31.74
C ALA A 58 13.01 -26.10 -30.47
N PHE A 59 14.13 -26.72 -30.07
CA PHE A 59 14.90 -26.35 -28.88
C PHE A 59 16.41 -26.55 -29.08
N LEU A 60 17.22 -25.52 -28.79
CA LEU A 60 18.67 -25.60 -28.73
C LEU A 60 19.19 -25.05 -27.41
N ASN A 61 20.11 -25.78 -26.78
CA ASN A 61 20.88 -25.30 -25.64
C ASN A 61 22.33 -25.07 -26.07
N LEU A 62 22.84 -23.89 -25.78
CA LEU A 62 24.15 -23.38 -26.18
C LEU A 62 24.88 -22.88 -24.93
N TYR A 63 26.19 -23.08 -24.83
CA TYR A 63 26.94 -22.61 -23.67
C TYR A 63 28.31 -22.04 -24.03
N LYS A 64 28.79 -21.05 -23.27
CA LYS A 64 30.13 -20.47 -23.37
C LYS A 64 30.93 -20.82 -22.11
N PRO A 65 31.91 -21.73 -22.18
CA PRO A 65 32.73 -22.07 -21.03
C PRO A 65 33.64 -20.88 -20.68
N GLY A 66 33.35 -20.18 -19.59
CA GLY A 66 34.21 -19.09 -19.10
C GLY A 66 35.63 -19.55 -18.77
N LYS A 67 36.60 -18.63 -18.70
CA LYS A 67 38.04 -18.93 -18.44
C LYS A 67 38.37 -19.14 -16.94
N GLY A 68 37.54 -19.88 -16.22
CA GLY A 68 37.89 -20.40 -14.89
C GLY A 68 38.74 -21.67 -15.01
N GLN A 69 39.88 -21.75 -14.31
CA GLN A 69 40.69 -22.97 -14.28
C GLN A 69 39.88 -24.16 -13.71
N ARG A 70 39.53 -25.14 -14.54
CA ARG A 70 39.21 -26.51 -14.08
C ARG A 70 40.49 -27.33 -14.05
N ARG A 71 40.72 -28.01 -12.91
CA ARG A 71 41.81 -28.98 -12.73
C ARG A 71 41.74 -30.04 -13.84
N ALA A 72 42.86 -30.28 -14.51
CA ALA A 72 42.92 -31.11 -15.72
C ALA A 72 42.43 -32.55 -15.50
N VAL A 73 41.54 -33.00 -16.39
CA VAL A 73 41.27 -34.44 -16.61
C VAL A 73 41.99 -34.85 -17.89
N ASN A 74 42.85 -35.87 -17.78
CA ASN A 74 43.83 -36.26 -18.78
C ASN A 74 43.25 -37.19 -19.88
N ARG A 75 43.99 -37.28 -20.99
CA ARG A 75 43.67 -37.62 -22.39
C ARG A 75 43.12 -39.00 -22.79
N ASN A 76 42.61 -39.85 -21.91
CA ASN A 76 42.03 -41.15 -22.33
C ASN A 76 40.55 -41.27 -21.94
N SER A 77 39.68 -40.77 -22.81
CA SER A 77 38.24 -41.01 -22.77
C SER A 77 37.88 -42.45 -23.09
N ILE A 78 37.15 -43.14 -22.20
CA ILE A 78 36.11 -44.12 -22.59
C ILE A 78 34.92 -43.93 -21.65
N VAL A 79 33.79 -43.51 -22.20
CA VAL A 79 32.47 -43.62 -21.57
C VAL A 79 31.96 -45.02 -21.90
N THR A 80 31.73 -45.85 -20.88
CA THR A 80 30.83 -47.00 -20.98
C THR A 80 30.04 -47.17 -19.69
N GLY A 81 28.71 -47.05 -19.77
CA GLY A 81 27.79 -47.75 -18.88
C GLY A 81 27.02 -46.89 -17.85
N GLU A 82 25.70 -46.92 -18.03
CA GLU A 82 24.55 -46.76 -17.10
C GLU A 82 24.58 -45.85 -15.85
N PRO A 83 23.43 -45.19 -15.54
CA PRO A 83 23.33 -44.17 -14.49
C PRO A 83 23.34 -44.77 -13.07
N PRO A 84 23.81 -44.03 -12.04
CA PRO A 84 23.70 -44.46 -10.66
C PRO A 84 22.23 -44.42 -10.21
N LYS A 85 21.72 -45.56 -9.74
CA LYS A 85 20.43 -45.66 -9.05
C LYS A 85 20.53 -44.94 -7.70
N LEU A 86 19.75 -43.87 -7.51
CA LEU A 86 19.50 -43.27 -6.20
C LEU A 86 18.71 -44.27 -5.33
N ARG A 87 19.30 -44.69 -4.20
CA ARG A 87 18.59 -45.38 -3.11
C ARG A 87 18.11 -44.37 -2.09
N ASN A 88 16.82 -44.47 -1.74
CA ASN A 88 16.17 -43.83 -0.60
C ASN A 88 16.89 -44.14 0.73
N VAL A 89 17.22 -43.11 1.50
CA VAL A 89 17.24 -43.13 2.98
C VAL A 89 17.03 -41.69 3.52
N ALA A 90 16.15 -41.52 4.51
CA ALA A 90 16.07 -40.33 5.38
C ALA A 90 16.48 -40.74 6.83
N PRO A 91 16.63 -39.82 7.81
CA PRO A 91 17.81 -38.96 8.06
C PRO A 91 18.36 -39.11 9.51
N SER A 92 19.68 -39.05 9.78
CA SER A 92 20.16 -38.91 11.17
C SER A 92 21.62 -38.49 11.46
N ASP A 93 22.39 -37.88 10.55
CA ASP A 93 23.78 -37.49 10.89
C ASP A 93 23.97 -35.98 10.84
N TYR A 94 23.88 -35.35 12.02
CA TYR A 94 24.24 -33.95 12.26
C TYR A 94 25.64 -33.61 11.70
N ASP A 95 26.59 -34.54 11.79
CA ASP A 95 27.95 -34.39 11.26
C ASP A 95 28.02 -34.43 9.73
N LYS A 96 27.12 -35.15 9.05
CA LYS A 96 27.01 -35.11 7.58
C LYS A 96 26.41 -33.79 7.11
N GLU A 97 25.40 -33.29 7.82
CA GLU A 97 24.77 -32.01 7.50
C GLU A 97 25.71 -30.83 7.81
N LEU A 98 26.51 -30.92 8.88
CA LEU A 98 27.55 -29.95 9.19
C LEU A 98 28.65 -29.96 8.12
N ARG A 99 29.17 -31.13 7.73
CA ARG A 99 30.14 -31.24 6.60
C ARG A 99 29.56 -30.74 5.28
N ARG A 100 28.27 -30.96 5.01
CA ARG A 100 27.55 -30.44 3.82
C ARG A 100 27.44 -28.92 3.84
N ARG A 101 27.22 -28.31 5.02
CA ARG A 101 27.18 -26.84 5.18
C ARG A 101 28.56 -26.20 5.12
N THR A 102 29.59 -26.84 5.69
CA THR A 102 30.97 -26.34 5.69
C THR A 102 31.68 -26.52 4.34
N ALA A 103 31.18 -27.39 3.46
CA ALA A 103 31.67 -27.59 2.10
C ALA A 103 30.99 -26.67 1.05
N LYS A 104 30.16 -25.70 1.46
CA LYS A 104 29.64 -24.68 0.55
C LYS A 104 30.79 -23.75 0.15
N GLU A 105 31.33 -23.96 -1.05
CA GLU A 105 32.16 -22.97 -1.71
C GLU A 105 31.24 -21.86 -2.22
N ASP A 106 31.33 -20.65 -1.64
CA ASP A 106 30.74 -19.46 -2.25
C ASP A 106 31.59 -19.08 -3.47
N VAL A 107 31.09 -19.43 -4.64
CA VAL A 107 31.70 -19.08 -5.92
C VAL A 107 30.94 -17.86 -6.46
N GLN A 108 31.53 -16.69 -6.29
CA GLN A 108 30.97 -15.44 -6.80
C GLN A 108 31.62 -15.11 -8.16
N HIS A 109 30.80 -14.95 -9.20
CA HIS A 109 31.24 -14.48 -10.51
C HIS A 109 30.89 -13.00 -10.67
N ASP A 110 31.82 -12.20 -11.18
CA ASP A 110 31.54 -10.84 -11.60
C ASP A 110 30.68 -10.87 -12.87
N LEU A 111 29.45 -10.36 -12.78
CA LEU A 111 28.49 -10.30 -13.90
C LEU A 111 28.93 -9.38 -15.04
N THR A 112 30.02 -8.62 -14.85
CA THR A 112 30.62 -7.75 -15.87
C THR A 112 31.84 -8.38 -16.54
N ASP A 113 32.30 -9.56 -16.10
CA ASP A 113 33.41 -10.26 -16.72
C ASP A 113 33.01 -10.80 -18.11
N PRO A 114 33.66 -10.36 -19.22
CA PRO A 114 33.39 -10.87 -20.56
C PRO A 114 33.70 -12.38 -20.73
N GLU A 115 34.40 -12.96 -19.76
CA GLU A 115 34.74 -14.38 -19.68
C GLU A 115 33.86 -15.14 -18.66
N ALA A 116 32.76 -14.54 -18.18
CA ALA A 116 31.79 -15.22 -17.31
C ALA A 116 31.10 -16.39 -18.04
N PRO A 117 30.74 -17.47 -17.30
CA PRO A 117 29.81 -18.50 -17.74
C PRO A 117 28.54 -17.94 -18.39
N GLU A 118 28.22 -18.39 -19.61
CA GLU A 118 26.95 -18.04 -20.28
C GLU A 118 26.23 -19.31 -20.76
N ASN A 119 24.94 -19.39 -20.48
CA ASN A 119 24.05 -20.40 -21.03
C ASN A 119 22.95 -19.72 -21.84
N THR A 120 22.80 -20.10 -23.10
CA THR A 120 21.82 -19.54 -24.03
C THR A 120 20.85 -20.62 -24.47
N VAL A 121 19.56 -20.38 -24.26
CA VAL A 121 18.49 -21.28 -24.66
C VAL A 121 17.72 -20.65 -25.82
N LEU A 122 17.68 -21.34 -26.95
CA LEU A 122 16.83 -20.99 -28.09
C LEU A 122 15.63 -21.93 -28.13
N VAL A 123 14.42 -21.37 -28.16
CA VAL A 123 13.17 -22.15 -28.21
C VAL A 123 12.25 -21.59 -29.27
N SER A 124 11.74 -22.46 -30.14
CA SER A 124 10.60 -22.18 -31.01
C SER A 124 9.33 -22.74 -30.38
N MET A 125 8.35 -21.88 -30.19
CA MET A 125 7.07 -22.20 -29.53
C MET A 125 5.96 -22.45 -30.56
N GLY A 126 4.98 -23.28 -30.20
CA GLY A 126 3.73 -23.38 -30.95
C GLY A 126 2.93 -22.08 -30.90
N GLY A 127 2.17 -21.80 -31.97
CA GLY A 127 1.42 -20.55 -32.12
C GLY A 127 0.28 -20.34 -31.12
N GLU A 128 -0.06 -21.33 -30.29
CA GLU A 128 -1.06 -21.18 -29.21
C GLU A 128 -0.44 -20.72 -27.88
N LEU A 129 0.90 -20.65 -27.78
CA LEU A 129 1.63 -20.31 -26.56
C LEU A 129 2.30 -18.93 -26.58
N ASP A 130 2.28 -18.24 -27.73
CA ASP A 130 2.76 -16.87 -27.86
C ASP A 130 1.79 -15.85 -27.25
N GLY A 131 0.57 -16.23 -26.84
CA GLY A 131 -0.38 -15.28 -26.27
C GLY A 131 -0.73 -14.12 -27.23
N GLY A 132 -0.51 -14.30 -28.54
CA GLY A 132 -0.66 -13.31 -29.60
C GLY A 132 0.66 -12.95 -30.28
N ILE A 133 0.55 -12.26 -31.44
CA ILE A 133 1.72 -11.82 -32.22
C ILE A 133 2.61 -10.92 -31.36
N GLY A 134 3.84 -11.37 -31.09
CA GLY A 134 4.84 -10.60 -30.34
C GLY A 134 4.65 -10.59 -28.81
N ARG A 135 3.75 -11.44 -28.30
CA ARG A 135 3.52 -11.59 -26.86
C ARG A 135 4.15 -12.89 -26.35
N LEU A 136 4.32 -12.99 -25.03
CA LEU A 136 4.65 -14.23 -24.33
C LEU A 136 3.93 -14.21 -22.99
N HIS A 137 3.28 -15.32 -22.65
CA HIS A 137 2.59 -15.47 -21.36
C HIS A 137 3.62 -15.59 -20.21
N GLY A 138 3.37 -14.93 -19.07
CA GLY A 138 4.31 -14.90 -17.94
C GLY A 138 4.71 -16.28 -17.40
N GLY A 139 3.79 -17.26 -17.42
CA GLY A 139 4.10 -18.64 -17.04
C GLY A 139 5.06 -19.36 -18.01
N VAL A 140 5.05 -18.98 -19.29
CA VAL A 140 5.99 -19.48 -20.30
C VAL A 140 7.37 -18.90 -20.02
N THR A 141 7.45 -17.59 -19.77
CA THR A 141 8.70 -16.91 -19.39
C THR A 141 9.31 -17.52 -18.14
N ALA A 142 8.52 -17.73 -17.08
CA ALA A 142 8.99 -18.34 -15.83
C ALA A 142 9.57 -19.75 -16.05
N SER A 143 8.91 -20.57 -16.87
CA SER A 143 9.37 -21.92 -17.19
C SER A 143 10.68 -21.91 -18.00
N LEU A 144 10.86 -20.95 -18.91
CA LEU A 144 12.10 -20.77 -19.68
C LEU A 144 13.26 -20.30 -18.80
N LEU A 145 13.00 -19.41 -17.83
CA LEU A 145 13.98 -18.96 -16.86
C LEU A 145 14.43 -20.07 -15.92
N ASP A 146 13.50 -20.89 -15.43
CA ASP A 146 13.79 -22.10 -14.65
C ASP A 146 14.71 -23.04 -15.45
N GLN A 147 14.41 -23.25 -16.74
CA GLN A 147 15.24 -24.06 -17.62
C GLN A 147 16.66 -23.50 -17.79
N ALA A 148 16.79 -22.20 -18.01
CA ALA A 148 18.09 -21.54 -18.21
C ALA A 148 18.94 -21.62 -16.94
N MET A 149 18.35 -21.36 -15.78
CA MET A 149 19.00 -21.42 -14.48
C MET A 149 19.44 -22.85 -14.14
N GLY A 150 18.55 -23.84 -14.25
CA GLY A 150 18.88 -25.23 -13.97
C GLY A 150 19.99 -25.77 -14.88
N SER A 151 19.98 -25.37 -16.15
CA SER A 151 21.04 -25.74 -17.10
C SER A 151 22.37 -25.11 -16.73
N LEU A 152 22.40 -23.82 -16.38
CA LEU A 152 23.61 -23.14 -15.94
C LEU A 152 24.19 -23.81 -14.68
N LEU A 153 23.36 -24.04 -13.66
CA LEU A 153 23.80 -24.67 -12.42
C LEU A 153 24.42 -26.06 -12.65
N MET A 154 23.78 -26.86 -13.50
CA MET A 154 24.30 -28.17 -13.88
C MET A 154 25.64 -28.12 -14.60
N HIS A 155 25.77 -27.25 -15.60
CA HIS A 155 27.00 -27.18 -16.41
C HIS A 155 28.19 -26.68 -15.59
N TYR A 156 27.98 -25.71 -14.70
CA TYR A 156 29.08 -25.02 -14.02
C TYR A 156 29.39 -25.58 -12.64
N TYR A 157 28.37 -25.94 -11.86
CA TYR A 157 28.52 -26.32 -10.45
C TYR A 157 28.33 -27.82 -10.19
N GLU A 158 27.87 -28.59 -11.18
CA GLU A 158 27.58 -30.03 -11.02
C GLU A 158 26.66 -30.29 -9.79
N SER A 159 25.82 -29.32 -9.41
CA SER A 159 25.05 -29.26 -8.16
C SER A 159 23.69 -28.56 -8.32
N SER A 160 22.66 -29.02 -7.59
CA SER A 160 21.24 -28.58 -7.70
C SER A 160 20.88 -27.46 -6.78
N ASN A 161 21.72 -27.26 -5.78
CA ASN A 161 21.38 -26.50 -4.60
C ASN A 161 22.21 -25.23 -4.62
N ALA A 162 21.73 -24.22 -5.34
CA ALA A 162 22.32 -22.90 -5.38
C ALA A 162 21.23 -21.83 -5.34
N THR A 163 21.46 -20.78 -4.54
CA THR A 163 20.77 -19.50 -4.70
C THR A 163 21.59 -18.72 -5.72
N THR A 164 21.00 -18.34 -6.85
CA THR A 164 21.72 -17.64 -7.92
C THR A 164 21.00 -16.35 -8.30
N GLU A 165 21.78 -15.32 -8.59
CA GLU A 165 21.30 -14.09 -9.23
C GLU A 165 21.41 -14.25 -10.75
N LEU A 166 20.33 -13.96 -11.48
CA LEU A 166 20.28 -14.11 -12.94
C LEU A 166 20.05 -12.75 -13.61
N ARG A 167 20.96 -12.35 -14.50
CA ARG A 167 20.75 -11.22 -15.41
C ARG A 167 20.17 -11.72 -16.73
N VAL A 168 18.94 -11.30 -17.04
CA VAL A 168 18.23 -11.68 -18.27
C VAL A 168 18.35 -10.56 -19.29
N LYS A 169 18.81 -10.88 -20.51
CA LYS A 169 18.84 -9.94 -21.64
C LYS A 169 17.98 -10.48 -22.78
N TYR A 170 16.91 -9.76 -23.12
CA TYR A 170 16.07 -10.10 -24.27
C TYR A 170 16.72 -9.57 -25.55
N LEU A 171 16.95 -10.46 -26.53
CA LEU A 171 17.56 -10.11 -27.82
C LEU A 171 16.55 -9.54 -28.85
N LYS A 172 15.25 -9.69 -28.56
CA LYS A 172 14.14 -9.09 -29.31
C LYS A 172 13.08 -8.61 -28.31
N ALA A 173 12.45 -7.46 -28.57
CA ALA A 173 11.37 -6.96 -27.75
C ALA A 173 10.20 -7.95 -27.70
N VAL A 174 9.71 -8.21 -26.49
CA VAL A 174 8.54 -9.03 -26.20
C VAL A 174 7.56 -8.17 -25.42
N GLU A 175 6.34 -8.01 -25.92
CA GLU A 175 5.28 -7.29 -25.20
C GLU A 175 4.55 -8.27 -24.28
N THR A 176 4.70 -8.12 -22.98
CA THR A 176 4.00 -8.97 -22.01
C THR A 176 2.71 -8.30 -21.56
N PRO A 177 1.53 -8.96 -21.60
CA PRO A 177 0.51 -8.67 -20.62
C PRO A 177 0.86 -9.44 -19.34
N CYS A 178 1.16 -8.75 -18.25
CA CYS A 178 1.04 -9.34 -16.92
C CYS A 178 -0.35 -9.00 -16.37
N ILE A 179 -1.11 -10.01 -15.96
CA ILE A 179 -1.91 -9.91 -14.75
C ILE A 179 -1.23 -10.85 -13.77
N LEU A 180 -0.38 -10.28 -12.92
CA LEU A 180 0.04 -10.94 -11.70
C LEU A 180 -1.16 -10.92 -10.75
N LYS A 181 -1.83 -12.06 -10.58
CA LYS A 181 -2.52 -12.31 -9.32
C LYS A 181 -1.46 -12.72 -8.30
N ALA A 182 -0.68 -11.75 -7.86
CA ALA A 182 0.01 -11.88 -6.58
C ALA A 182 -1.08 -12.06 -5.51
N PRO A 183 -0.92 -12.95 -4.52
CA PRO A 183 -1.60 -12.68 -3.26
C PRO A 183 -1.26 -11.23 -2.87
N PRO A 184 -2.19 -10.46 -2.27
CA PRO A 184 -1.82 -9.15 -1.73
C PRO A 184 -0.52 -9.33 -0.93
N PRO A 185 0.44 -8.40 -1.02
CA PRO A 185 1.70 -8.52 -0.29
C PRO A 185 1.38 -8.95 1.13
N SER A 186 2.01 -10.04 1.59
CA SER A 186 1.79 -10.56 2.94
C SER A 186 1.89 -9.37 3.90
N PRO A 187 0.89 -9.18 4.78
CA PRO A 187 0.85 -7.99 5.63
C PRO A 187 2.20 -7.87 6.37
N PRO A 188 2.79 -6.68 6.42
CA PRO A 188 4.03 -6.48 7.13
C PRO A 188 3.90 -6.93 8.58
N GLN A 189 4.93 -7.62 9.09
CA GLN A 189 4.89 -8.27 10.40
C GLN A 189 4.53 -7.25 11.48
N PRO A 190 3.51 -7.48 12.31
CA PRO A 190 3.02 -6.44 13.21
C PRO A 190 4.05 -5.97 14.23
N ALA A 191 4.98 -6.83 14.67
CA ALA A 191 6.09 -6.43 15.54
C ALA A 191 7.02 -5.38 14.88
N ALA A 192 7.23 -5.48 13.57
CA ALA A 192 8.03 -4.52 12.81
C ALA A 192 7.26 -3.20 12.60
N LEU A 193 5.94 -3.28 12.37
CA LEU A 193 5.07 -2.11 12.29
C LEU A 193 4.97 -1.37 13.61
N LEU A 194 4.87 -2.06 14.76
CA LEU A 194 4.88 -1.42 16.08
C LEU A 194 6.17 -0.64 16.33
N THR A 195 7.32 -1.24 16.00
CA THR A 195 8.61 -0.54 16.08
C THR A 195 8.64 0.68 15.16
N THR A 196 8.17 0.53 13.92
CA THR A 196 8.12 1.63 12.93
C THR A 196 7.19 2.75 13.39
N SER A 197 6.01 2.41 13.91
CA SER A 197 5.03 3.36 14.46
C SER A 197 5.62 4.20 15.60
N SER A 198 6.36 3.56 16.52
CA SER A 198 7.01 4.27 17.63
C SER A 198 8.06 5.27 17.16
N ILE A 199 8.87 4.89 16.17
CA ILE A 199 9.87 5.79 15.57
C ILE A 199 9.18 6.98 14.89
N LEU A 200 8.14 6.74 14.11
CA LEU A 200 7.40 7.77 13.38
C LEU A 200 6.65 8.73 14.31
N ALA A 201 6.03 8.21 15.38
CA ALA A 201 5.38 9.04 16.39
C ALA A 201 6.38 9.93 17.14
N ALA A 202 7.57 9.39 17.45
CA ALA A 202 8.66 10.17 18.04
C ALA A 202 9.19 11.24 17.05
N SER A 203 9.32 10.90 15.77
CA SER A 203 9.71 11.84 14.70
C SER A 203 8.70 12.99 14.58
N LEU A 204 7.41 12.67 14.47
CA LEU A 204 6.35 13.68 14.45
C LEU A 204 6.38 14.56 15.70
N LYS A 205 6.51 13.97 16.89
CA LYS A 205 6.61 14.74 18.13
C LYS A 205 7.82 15.68 18.15
N SER A 206 8.96 15.24 17.60
CA SER A 206 10.17 16.04 17.57
C SER A 206 10.03 17.30 16.70
N SER A 207 9.08 17.31 15.75
CA SER A 207 8.83 18.45 14.88
C SER A 207 8.09 19.63 15.54
N PHE A 208 7.42 19.41 16.67
CA PHE A 208 6.64 20.46 17.31
C PHE A 208 7.57 21.51 17.94
N PRO A 209 7.38 22.82 17.67
CA PRO A 209 8.23 23.86 18.26
C PRO A 209 8.18 23.87 19.78
N ASP A 210 6.99 23.66 20.34
CA ASP A 210 6.77 23.46 21.76
C ASP A 210 6.58 21.96 22.03
N GLN A 211 7.52 21.36 22.75
CA GLN A 211 7.49 19.93 23.05
C GLN A 211 6.36 19.52 24.03
N GLY A 212 5.65 20.50 24.61
CA GLY A 212 4.45 20.33 25.44
C GLY A 212 3.13 20.46 24.69
N LEU A 213 3.14 20.86 23.41
CA LEU A 213 1.95 21.06 22.58
C LEU A 213 2.12 20.42 21.20
N ALA A 214 1.13 19.66 20.75
CA ALA A 214 1.11 19.04 19.42
C ALA A 214 0.66 20.05 18.34
N LEU A 215 1.42 21.14 18.20
CA LEU A 215 1.22 22.17 17.20
C LEU A 215 2.37 22.12 16.18
N LEU A 216 2.03 22.02 14.90
CA LEU A 216 3.00 22.01 13.82
C LEU A 216 3.61 23.41 13.63
N PRO A 217 4.89 23.49 13.21
CA PRO A 217 5.53 24.76 12.88
C PRO A 217 4.97 25.35 11.59
N GLN A 218 5.24 26.64 11.35
CA GLN A 218 5.17 27.18 9.99
C GLN A 218 6.08 26.37 9.05
N PRO A 219 5.68 26.14 7.79
CA PRO A 219 4.56 26.76 7.07
C PRO A 219 3.20 26.02 7.23
N TYR A 220 3.10 25.03 8.10
CA TYR A 220 1.87 24.24 8.24
C TYR A 220 0.74 25.03 8.90
N TRP A 221 -0.47 24.77 8.44
CA TRP A 221 -1.65 25.48 8.92
C TRP A 221 -2.17 24.90 10.24
N TRP A 222 -2.94 25.72 10.95
CA TRP A 222 -3.50 25.35 12.26
C TRP A 222 -4.34 24.07 12.20
N TRP A 223 -5.13 23.87 11.14
CA TRP A 223 -5.94 22.68 10.96
C TRP A 223 -5.10 21.39 10.85
N GLN A 224 -3.91 21.46 10.24
CA GLN A 224 -3.00 20.31 10.13
C GLN A 224 -2.51 19.88 11.52
N SER A 225 -2.37 20.80 12.47
CA SER A 225 -2.08 20.45 13.86
C SER A 225 -3.21 19.63 14.49
N GLY A 226 -4.48 19.98 14.21
CA GLY A 226 -5.63 19.18 14.62
C GLY A 226 -5.56 17.74 14.09
N THR A 227 -5.11 17.57 12.85
CA THR A 227 -4.90 16.23 12.28
C THR A 227 -3.73 15.49 12.94
N ALA A 228 -2.62 16.16 13.26
CA ALA A 228 -1.49 15.55 13.95
C ALA A 228 -1.85 15.13 15.38
N VAL A 229 -2.70 15.89 16.07
CA VAL A 229 -3.29 15.51 17.36
C VAL A 229 -4.09 14.22 17.22
N GLU A 230 -4.97 14.12 16.21
CA GLU A 230 -5.75 12.91 15.96
C GLU A 230 -4.86 11.69 15.63
N ALA A 231 -3.77 11.87 14.89
CA ALA A 231 -2.80 10.82 14.59
C ALA A 231 -2.21 10.20 15.88
N LEU A 232 -1.76 11.05 16.80
CA LEU A 232 -1.17 10.62 18.06
C LEU A 232 -2.22 10.11 19.07
N LEU A 233 -3.47 10.57 18.98
CA LEU A 233 -4.60 10.00 19.71
C LEU A 233 -4.92 8.58 19.23
N ASN A 234 -4.71 8.29 17.95
CA ASN A 234 -4.88 6.97 17.36
C ASN A 234 -3.71 6.03 17.65
N TYR A 235 -2.48 6.56 17.66
CA TYR A 235 -1.26 5.82 18.00
C TYR A 235 -1.34 5.07 19.35
N GLY A 236 -1.82 5.74 20.40
CA GLY A 236 -1.85 5.17 21.75
C GLY A 236 -2.67 3.88 21.88
N PRO A 237 -3.96 3.86 21.49
CA PRO A 237 -4.77 2.65 21.45
C PRO A 237 -4.23 1.54 20.54
N THR A 238 -3.67 1.89 19.38
CA THR A 238 -3.13 0.93 18.39
C THR A 238 -1.89 0.21 18.92
N THR A 239 -0.96 0.96 19.50
CA THR A 239 0.36 0.45 19.91
C THR A 239 0.44 0.05 21.38
N GLY A 240 -0.46 0.60 22.21
CA GLY A 240 -0.40 0.51 23.67
C GLY A 240 0.56 1.52 24.32
N ASP A 241 1.15 2.44 23.55
CA ASP A 241 2.06 3.46 24.04
C ASP A 241 1.37 4.81 24.24
N TRP A 242 1.21 5.20 25.51
CA TRP A 242 0.45 6.38 25.92
C TRP A 242 1.34 7.57 26.33
N GLN A 243 2.63 7.56 25.97
CA GLN A 243 3.58 8.59 26.41
C GLN A 243 3.19 10.02 25.99
N TYR A 244 2.39 10.18 24.94
CA TYR A 244 1.93 11.49 24.44
C TYR A 244 0.59 11.95 25.01
N GLU A 245 -0.09 11.15 25.85
CA GLU A 245 -1.46 11.44 26.32
C GLU A 245 -1.56 12.82 27.02
N GLU A 246 -0.58 13.18 27.84
CA GLU A 246 -0.59 14.47 28.55
C GLU A 246 -0.45 15.67 27.61
N MET A 247 0.49 15.62 26.68
CA MET A 247 0.68 16.63 25.63
C MET A 247 -0.61 16.82 24.81
N LEU A 248 -1.26 15.72 24.42
CA LEU A 248 -2.48 15.77 23.60
C LEU A 248 -3.65 16.41 24.37
N LYS A 249 -3.85 16.05 25.65
CA LYS A 249 -4.87 16.69 26.50
C LYS A 249 -4.62 18.19 26.66
N ASN A 250 -3.39 18.59 26.95
CA ASN A 250 -3.00 19.99 27.08
C ASN A 250 -3.25 20.75 25.77
N THR A 251 -2.92 20.13 24.64
CA THR A 251 -3.13 20.73 23.31
C THR A 251 -4.60 20.99 23.04
N ILE A 252 -5.46 19.97 23.18
CA ILE A 252 -6.90 20.10 22.94
C ILE A 252 -7.51 21.20 23.83
N VAL A 253 -7.21 21.20 25.13
CA VAL A 253 -7.75 22.21 26.06
C VAL A 253 -7.27 23.62 25.72
N THR A 254 -6.02 23.77 25.30
CA THR A 254 -5.47 25.10 24.94
C THR A 254 -6.10 25.64 23.67
N GLN A 255 -6.46 24.77 22.71
CA GLN A 255 -7.08 25.16 21.45
C GLN A 255 -8.61 25.29 21.54
N ALA A 256 -9.25 24.77 22.58
CA ALA A 256 -10.70 24.74 22.74
C ALA A 256 -11.38 26.11 22.84
N THR A 257 -10.61 27.20 22.99
CA THR A 257 -11.08 28.58 23.27
C THR A 257 -11.87 28.68 24.59
N ALA A 258 -12.32 29.90 24.95
CA ALA A 258 -13.16 30.10 26.13
C ALA A 258 -14.60 29.60 25.92
N THR A 259 -15.04 29.50 24.66
CA THR A 259 -16.39 29.06 24.27
C THR A 259 -16.47 27.56 23.99
N ASN A 260 -15.35 26.83 24.07
CA ASN A 260 -15.28 25.38 23.94
C ASN A 260 -15.69 24.87 22.54
N ASP A 261 -15.28 25.59 21.51
CA ASP A 261 -15.72 25.42 20.11
C ASP A 261 -14.56 25.44 19.11
N PHE A 262 -13.32 25.61 19.55
CA PHE A 262 -12.15 25.77 18.68
C PHE A 262 -12.23 26.96 17.70
N MET A 263 -13.10 27.94 17.93
CA MET A 263 -13.18 29.18 17.13
C MET A 263 -12.02 30.13 17.47
N THR A 264 -10.81 29.72 17.09
CA THR A 264 -9.60 30.55 17.17
C THR A 264 -9.56 31.55 16.02
N ILE A 265 -8.64 32.51 16.05
CA ILE A 265 -8.40 33.42 14.91
C ILE A 265 -7.91 32.66 13.66
N ASP A 266 -7.33 31.48 13.85
CA ASP A 266 -6.83 30.64 12.76
C ASP A 266 -7.94 29.73 12.19
N ALA A 267 -9.13 29.68 12.81
CA ALA A 267 -10.29 28.94 12.33
C ALA A 267 -11.06 29.75 11.27
N THR A 268 -10.44 29.99 10.12
CA THR A 268 -11.05 30.79 9.03
C THR A 268 -12.07 30.02 8.19
N GLY A 269 -11.95 28.69 8.16
CA GLY A 269 -12.83 27.76 7.46
C GLY A 269 -13.61 26.84 8.40
N ASN A 270 -14.78 26.39 7.93
CA ASN A 270 -15.56 25.37 8.63
C ASN A 270 -14.82 24.03 8.66
N ASP A 271 -14.01 23.74 7.64
CA ASP A 271 -13.08 22.61 7.64
C ASP A 271 -12.00 22.77 8.71
N ASP A 272 -11.36 23.94 8.82
CA ASP A 272 -10.33 24.22 9.85
C ASP A 272 -10.83 23.86 11.25
N GLN A 273 -12.03 24.32 11.60
CA GLN A 273 -12.69 24.04 12.88
C GLN A 273 -13.05 22.56 13.03
N ALA A 274 -13.55 21.91 11.97
CA ALA A 274 -14.01 20.53 12.03
C ALA A 274 -12.88 19.53 12.29
N TRP A 275 -11.66 19.79 11.83
CA TRP A 275 -10.50 18.93 12.13
C TRP A 275 -10.23 18.81 13.64
N TRP A 276 -10.34 19.91 14.37
CA TRP A 276 -10.22 19.91 15.83
C TRP A 276 -11.40 19.22 16.52
N ALA A 277 -12.61 19.35 15.98
CA ALA A 277 -13.77 18.62 16.47
C ALA A 277 -13.60 17.10 16.30
N LEU A 278 -13.06 16.64 15.17
CA LEU A 278 -12.76 15.22 14.96
C LEU A 278 -11.67 14.73 15.93
N ALA A 279 -10.63 15.51 16.18
CA ALA A 279 -9.61 15.16 17.17
C ALA A 279 -10.20 15.02 18.59
N ALA A 280 -11.06 15.96 19.00
CA ALA A 280 -11.77 15.87 20.28
C ALA A 280 -12.71 14.66 20.34
N LEU A 281 -13.42 14.36 19.25
CA LEU A 281 -14.29 13.20 19.19
C LEU A 281 -13.50 11.88 19.26
N THR A 282 -12.34 11.80 18.61
CA THR A 282 -11.40 10.67 18.73
C THR A 282 -10.92 10.51 20.17
N ALA A 283 -10.62 11.59 20.89
CA ALA A 283 -10.28 11.53 22.30
C ALA A 283 -11.43 10.98 23.16
N ALA A 284 -12.68 11.30 22.82
CA ALA A 284 -13.87 10.75 23.47
C ALA A 284 -14.04 9.25 23.18
N GLU A 285 -13.95 8.85 21.92
CA GLU A 285 -14.05 7.45 21.46
C GLU A 285 -12.97 6.57 22.11
N ASN A 286 -11.74 7.09 22.24
CA ASN A 286 -10.60 6.41 22.88
C ASN A 286 -10.60 6.53 24.41
N ARG A 287 -11.62 7.16 25.01
CA ARG A 287 -11.76 7.36 26.46
C ARG A 287 -10.51 7.98 27.09
N VAL A 288 -9.93 8.98 26.43
CA VAL A 288 -8.84 9.79 26.99
C VAL A 288 -9.33 10.49 28.26
N PRO A 289 -8.57 10.54 29.37
CA PRO A 289 -9.04 11.15 30.61
C PRO A 289 -9.29 12.64 30.39
N GLN A 290 -10.39 13.15 30.93
CA GLN A 290 -10.76 14.56 30.76
C GLN A 290 -9.73 15.50 31.41
N LEU A 291 -9.55 16.67 30.79
CA LEU A 291 -8.79 17.79 31.33
C LEU A 291 -9.58 19.08 31.02
N GLY A 292 -9.55 20.07 31.91
CA GLY A 292 -10.17 21.39 31.63
C GLY A 292 -11.67 21.52 31.91
N GLY A 293 -12.31 20.51 32.51
CA GLY A 293 -13.69 20.62 33.03
C GLY A 293 -14.81 20.46 32.01
N ILE A 294 -14.49 20.36 30.71
CA ILE A 294 -15.44 19.99 29.65
C ILE A 294 -15.15 18.58 29.13
N ALA A 295 -16.19 17.84 28.74
CA ALA A 295 -16.00 16.54 28.10
C ALA A 295 -15.57 16.69 26.64
N TRP A 296 -14.64 15.85 26.18
CA TRP A 296 -14.20 15.82 24.77
C TRP A 296 -15.35 15.73 23.75
N VAL A 297 -16.38 14.94 24.06
CA VAL A 297 -17.57 14.82 23.20
C VAL A 297 -18.37 16.12 23.11
N ASP A 298 -18.36 16.94 24.16
CA ASP A 298 -19.08 18.21 24.18
C ASP A 298 -18.36 19.28 23.34
N LEU A 299 -17.02 19.26 23.28
CA LEU A 299 -16.25 20.08 22.33
C LEU A 299 -16.66 19.78 20.88
N ALA A 300 -16.70 18.50 20.52
CA ALA A 300 -17.15 18.07 19.20
C ALA A 300 -18.63 18.44 18.91
N ARG A 301 -19.50 18.32 19.92
CA ARG A 301 -20.92 18.68 19.82
C ARG A 301 -21.12 20.19 19.64
N ASN A 302 -20.30 21.02 20.29
CA ASN A 302 -20.36 22.48 20.13
C ASN A 302 -20.07 22.88 18.69
N VAL A 303 -18.98 22.36 18.10
CA VAL A 303 -18.64 22.59 16.68
C VAL A 303 -19.76 22.10 15.76
N PHE A 304 -20.28 20.89 15.99
CA PHE A 304 -21.41 20.37 15.21
C PHE A 304 -22.62 21.31 15.26
N ASN A 305 -22.96 21.85 16.43
CA ASN A 305 -24.09 22.76 16.59
C ASN A 305 -23.87 24.11 15.88
N GLU A 306 -22.65 24.64 15.90
CA GLU A 306 -22.31 25.87 15.18
C GLU A 306 -22.38 25.67 13.66
N GLN A 307 -21.73 24.62 13.16
CA GLN A 307 -21.76 24.32 11.72
C GLN A 307 -23.17 24.06 11.24
N ARG A 308 -23.99 23.36 12.03
CA ARG A 308 -25.41 23.21 11.75
C ARG A 308 -26.13 24.55 11.58
N GLN A 309 -25.83 25.56 12.39
CA GLN A 309 -26.42 26.90 12.27
C GLN A 309 -25.94 27.65 11.02
N ARG A 310 -24.73 27.34 10.53
CA ARG A 310 -24.16 27.88 9.29
C ARG A 310 -24.61 27.13 8.03
N TYR A 311 -25.28 25.99 8.16
CA TYR A 311 -25.77 25.20 7.02
C TYR A 311 -26.97 25.90 6.35
N GLU A 312 -26.85 26.21 5.07
CA GLU A 312 -27.88 26.97 4.35
C GLU A 312 -28.71 26.10 3.39
N ASP A 313 -30.00 25.91 3.71
CA ASP A 313 -30.95 25.10 2.93
C ASP A 313 -31.61 25.82 1.74
N GLY A 314 -31.25 27.07 1.48
CA GLY A 314 -31.89 27.91 0.48
C GLY A 314 -31.77 27.33 -0.94
N ALA A 315 -32.86 27.36 -1.71
CA ALA A 315 -32.81 26.94 -3.13
C ALA A 315 -31.87 27.82 -3.97
N ASN A 316 -31.69 29.07 -3.57
CA ASN A 316 -30.73 30.04 -4.14
C ASN A 316 -29.29 29.86 -3.62
N THR A 317 -29.05 28.94 -2.68
CA THR A 317 -27.73 28.61 -2.13
C THR A 317 -27.44 27.12 -2.30
N CYS A 318 -27.80 26.60 -3.48
CA CYS A 318 -27.53 25.22 -3.91
C CYS A 318 -28.35 24.15 -3.16
N GLY A 319 -29.46 24.56 -2.54
CA GLY A 319 -30.39 23.66 -1.87
C GLY A 319 -29.78 22.90 -0.69
N GLY A 320 -28.79 23.50 -0.02
CA GLY A 320 -28.05 22.92 1.09
C GLY A 320 -26.55 23.25 1.05
N GLY A 321 -25.82 22.65 1.98
CA GLY A 321 -24.37 22.64 2.08
C GLY A 321 -23.78 23.78 2.91
N LEU A 322 -22.68 23.47 3.57
CA LEU A 322 -21.79 24.42 4.22
C LEU A 322 -20.87 25.10 3.21
N ARG A 323 -20.65 26.39 3.44
CA ARG A 323 -19.58 27.17 2.80
C ARG A 323 -18.23 26.78 3.38
N TRP A 324 -17.18 26.94 2.59
CA TRP A 324 -15.81 26.71 3.02
C TRP A 324 -15.43 27.67 4.14
N LYS A 325 -15.45 28.99 3.89
CA LYS A 325 -15.11 30.02 4.88
C LYS A 325 -16.25 30.27 5.89
N ILE A 326 -15.91 30.76 7.09
CA ILE A 326 -16.84 31.05 8.20
C ILE A 326 -17.32 32.50 8.20
N ASP A 327 -16.46 33.44 7.85
CA ASP A 327 -16.83 34.85 7.70
C ASP A 327 -16.64 35.32 6.25
N TYR A 328 -17.52 36.22 5.82
CA TYR A 328 -17.43 36.87 4.51
C TYR A 328 -16.11 37.64 4.33
N GLU A 329 -15.59 38.23 5.42
CA GLU A 329 -14.37 39.02 5.41
C GLU A 329 -13.09 38.17 5.35
N ASP A 330 -13.16 36.88 5.72
CA ASP A 330 -12.03 35.93 5.72
C ASP A 330 -11.65 35.44 4.31
N GLY A 331 -12.38 35.89 3.30
CA GLY A 331 -12.00 35.66 1.92
C GLY A 331 -13.00 36.23 0.94
N ASN A 332 -12.62 37.32 0.26
CA ASN A 332 -13.26 37.75 -1.00
C ASN A 332 -13.30 36.62 -2.06
N ASN A 333 -12.52 35.54 -1.88
CA ASN A 333 -12.59 34.29 -2.64
C ASN A 333 -12.77 33.13 -1.64
N GLY A 334 -13.91 32.42 -1.70
CA GLY A 334 -14.12 31.18 -0.95
C GLY A 334 -15.31 31.16 0.01
N TRP A 335 -15.88 32.31 0.37
CA TRP A 335 -17.14 32.37 1.10
C TRP A 335 -18.27 31.70 0.32
N HIS A 336 -18.43 32.04 -0.95
CA HIS A 336 -19.46 31.45 -1.81
C HIS A 336 -19.16 30.00 -2.24
N TYR A 337 -17.95 29.51 -1.99
CA TYR A 337 -17.52 28.17 -2.37
C TYR A 337 -18.01 27.12 -1.37
N LYS A 338 -18.76 26.13 -1.85
CA LYS A 338 -19.22 24.97 -1.08
C LYS A 338 -18.43 23.74 -1.53
N ASN A 339 -17.50 23.32 -0.70
CA ASN A 339 -16.54 22.28 -1.05
C ASN A 339 -16.88 20.92 -0.41
N ALA A 340 -16.28 19.87 -0.95
CA ALA A 340 -16.48 18.50 -0.49
C ALA A 340 -15.86 18.24 0.88
N ILE A 341 -14.72 18.84 1.20
CA ILE A 341 -14.05 18.58 2.47
C ILE A 341 -14.85 19.11 3.66
N THR A 342 -15.33 20.35 3.60
CA THR A 342 -16.13 20.95 4.68
C THR A 342 -17.38 20.13 4.93
N ASN A 343 -18.12 19.82 3.86
CA ASN A 343 -19.36 19.05 3.98
C ASN A 343 -19.10 17.58 4.37
N GLY A 344 -18.01 17.00 3.90
CA GLY A 344 -17.58 15.66 4.26
C GLY A 344 -17.20 15.55 5.74
N LEU A 345 -16.46 16.52 6.27
CA LEU A 345 -16.09 16.58 7.69
C LEU A 345 -17.32 16.74 8.57
N PHE A 346 -18.25 17.61 8.19
CA PHE A 346 -19.52 17.77 8.90
C PHE A 346 -20.36 16.48 8.87
N PHE A 347 -20.44 15.81 7.71
CA PHE A 347 -21.07 14.49 7.58
C PHE A 347 -20.44 13.45 8.51
N GLN A 348 -19.11 13.33 8.50
CA GLN A 348 -18.39 12.36 9.33
C GLN A 348 -18.54 12.68 10.82
N LEU A 349 -18.43 13.94 11.23
CA LEU A 349 -18.61 14.40 12.60
C LEU A 349 -20.02 14.04 13.09
N ALA A 350 -21.05 14.32 12.30
CA ALA A 350 -22.43 13.99 12.59
C ALA A 350 -22.65 12.47 12.71
N ALA A 351 -22.09 11.67 11.79
CA ALA A 351 -22.19 10.22 11.82
C ALA A 351 -21.53 9.63 13.09
N ARG A 352 -20.34 10.11 13.45
CA ARG A 352 -19.59 9.67 14.64
C ARG A 352 -20.28 10.10 15.93
N LEU A 353 -20.81 11.32 16.01
CA LEU A 353 -21.61 11.77 17.16
C LEU A 353 -22.88 10.93 17.34
N ALA A 354 -23.61 10.68 16.25
CA ALA A 354 -24.78 9.80 16.24
C ALA A 354 -24.43 8.40 16.75
N HIS A 355 -23.31 7.85 16.27
CA HIS A 355 -22.85 6.55 16.70
C HIS A 355 -22.48 6.53 18.20
N LEU A 356 -21.62 7.45 18.64
CA LEU A 356 -21.09 7.46 20.00
C LEU A 356 -22.16 7.74 21.06
N THR A 357 -23.15 8.59 20.73
CA THR A 357 -24.11 9.13 21.70
C THR A 357 -25.55 8.68 21.47
N ASN A 358 -25.81 7.96 20.38
CA ASN A 358 -27.15 7.59 19.92
C ASN A 358 -28.06 8.82 19.70
N ASP A 359 -27.46 9.95 19.29
CA ASP A 359 -28.16 11.20 19.02
C ASP A 359 -28.84 11.17 17.64
N THR A 360 -30.17 11.20 17.66
CA THR A 360 -30.99 11.14 16.45
C THR A 360 -30.89 12.40 15.60
N GLU A 361 -30.57 13.56 16.20
CA GLU A 361 -30.40 14.80 15.44
C GLU A 361 -29.12 14.74 14.60
N SER A 362 -27.99 14.35 15.21
CA SER A 362 -26.73 14.10 14.49
C SER A 362 -26.94 13.07 13.37
N LEU A 363 -27.71 12.00 13.60
CA LEU A 363 -28.00 11.00 12.57
C LEU A 363 -28.74 11.61 11.37
N ALA A 364 -29.75 12.44 11.63
CA ALA A 364 -30.52 13.10 10.58
C ALA A 364 -29.64 14.07 9.76
N TRP A 365 -28.73 14.77 10.41
CA TRP A 365 -27.76 15.64 9.73
C TRP A 365 -26.73 14.89 8.92
N ALA A 366 -26.29 13.70 9.37
CA ALA A 366 -25.43 12.84 8.57
C ALA A 366 -26.11 12.39 7.27
N GLU A 367 -27.35 11.87 7.34
CA GLU A 367 -28.13 11.51 6.15
C GLU A 367 -28.35 12.72 5.22
N LYS A 368 -28.72 13.88 5.79
CA LYS A 368 -28.99 15.10 5.03
C LYS A 368 -27.76 15.60 4.27
N THR A 369 -26.61 15.69 4.94
CA THR A 369 -25.38 16.22 4.33
C THR A 369 -24.87 15.29 3.22
N TYR A 370 -24.90 13.97 3.44
CA TYR A 370 -24.55 13.01 2.39
C TYR A 370 -25.49 13.10 1.18
N ALA A 371 -26.80 13.19 1.42
CA ALA A 371 -27.80 13.33 0.36
C ALA A 371 -27.60 14.62 -0.44
N TRP A 372 -27.20 15.72 0.21
CA TRP A 372 -26.86 16.96 -0.48
C TRP A 372 -25.62 16.79 -1.37
N SER A 373 -24.51 16.26 -0.85
CA SER A 373 -23.26 16.10 -1.61
C SER A 373 -23.44 15.23 -2.86
N THR A 374 -24.28 14.20 -2.80
CA THR A 374 -24.63 13.37 -3.97
C THR A 374 -25.57 14.10 -4.93
N LYS A 375 -26.58 14.82 -4.42
CA LYS A 375 -27.56 15.55 -5.24
C LYS A 375 -26.93 16.69 -6.04
N VAL A 376 -26.02 17.44 -5.45
CA VAL A 376 -25.32 18.54 -6.13
C VAL A 376 -24.21 18.04 -7.07
N GLY A 377 -23.84 16.75 -6.97
CA GLY A 377 -22.88 16.10 -7.86
C GLY A 377 -21.44 16.08 -7.37
N LEU A 378 -21.15 16.56 -6.14
CA LEU A 378 -19.81 16.43 -5.55
C LEU A 378 -19.39 14.96 -5.40
N VAL A 379 -20.34 14.09 -5.07
CA VAL A 379 -20.16 12.63 -5.10
C VAL A 379 -20.89 12.08 -6.33
N ASP A 380 -20.13 11.57 -7.29
CA ASP A 380 -20.69 11.00 -8.51
C ASP A 380 -21.15 9.54 -8.33
N LYS A 381 -21.73 8.96 -9.38
CA LYS A 381 -22.24 7.57 -9.40
C LYS A 381 -21.14 6.51 -9.23
N ASP A 382 -19.89 6.85 -9.53
CA ASP A 382 -18.72 5.97 -9.44
C ASP A 382 -17.92 6.23 -8.14
N PHE A 383 -18.51 7.01 -7.23
CA PHE A 383 -17.97 7.42 -5.93
C PHE A 383 -16.69 8.26 -6.03
N ASN A 384 -16.44 8.90 -7.18
CA ASN A 384 -15.45 9.96 -7.25
C ASN A 384 -15.97 11.17 -6.44
N VAL A 385 -15.07 11.87 -5.76
CA VAL A 385 -15.41 13.04 -4.96
C VAL A 385 -14.71 14.28 -5.52
N TYR A 386 -15.49 15.16 -6.13
CA TYR A 386 -15.03 16.42 -6.70
C TYR A 386 -14.91 17.50 -5.63
N ASP A 387 -14.03 18.47 -5.85
CA ASP A 387 -13.56 19.39 -4.84
C ASP A 387 -14.66 20.34 -4.33
N GLY A 388 -15.53 20.84 -5.19
CA GLY A 388 -16.53 21.81 -4.77
C GLY A 388 -17.32 22.43 -5.89
N THR A 389 -18.16 23.38 -5.50
CA THR A 389 -19.04 24.16 -6.37
C THR A 389 -19.28 25.54 -5.76
N ASP A 390 -19.85 26.47 -6.51
CA ASP A 390 -19.97 27.86 -6.09
C ASP A 390 -21.42 28.34 -6.11
N GLU A 391 -21.89 28.97 -5.04
CA GLU A 391 -23.27 29.47 -4.99
C GLU A 391 -23.53 30.64 -5.94
N GLU A 392 -22.50 31.40 -6.35
CA GLU A 392 -22.66 32.53 -7.29
C GLU A 392 -23.11 32.06 -8.67
N ASN A 393 -22.74 30.85 -9.09
CA ASN A 393 -23.19 30.24 -10.33
C ASN A 393 -24.41 29.30 -10.14
N GLY A 394 -25.01 29.32 -8.95
CA GLY A 394 -26.12 28.43 -8.59
C GLY A 394 -25.71 26.95 -8.45
N CYS A 395 -24.43 26.69 -8.17
CA CYS A 395 -23.81 25.37 -8.16
C CYS A 395 -23.99 24.58 -9.45
N SER A 396 -23.92 25.27 -10.59
CA SER A 396 -24.07 24.67 -11.92
C SER A 396 -22.79 24.00 -12.41
N ASP A 397 -21.63 24.55 -12.02
CA ASP A 397 -20.32 24.00 -12.36
C ASP A 397 -19.63 23.39 -11.13
N LEU A 398 -18.99 22.24 -11.34
CA LEU A 398 -18.18 21.56 -10.32
C LEU A 398 -16.70 21.76 -10.61
N ASN A 399 -15.92 22.03 -9.57
CA ASN A 399 -14.48 21.87 -9.60
C ASN A 399 -14.15 20.37 -9.52
N HIS A 400 -13.80 19.77 -10.65
CA HIS A 400 -13.57 18.33 -10.79
C HIS A 400 -12.19 17.86 -10.27
N ASN A 401 -11.46 18.71 -9.54
CA ASN A 401 -10.28 18.25 -8.82
C ASN A 401 -10.66 17.15 -7.84
N GLN A 402 -9.80 16.13 -7.73
CA GLN A 402 -10.00 15.01 -6.83
C GLN A 402 -8.81 14.96 -5.89
N TRP A 403 -9.10 14.88 -4.60
CA TRP A 403 -8.13 14.85 -3.51
C TRP A 403 -8.40 13.65 -2.62
N SER A 404 -7.35 12.98 -2.12
CA SER A 404 -7.52 11.70 -1.42
C SER A 404 -8.34 11.82 -0.13
N TYR A 405 -8.20 12.93 0.60
CA TYR A 405 -8.97 13.20 1.80
C TYR A 405 -10.48 13.41 1.52
N ASN A 406 -10.87 13.90 0.34
CA ASN A 406 -12.26 14.10 -0.04
C ASN A 406 -12.95 12.74 -0.21
N VAL A 407 -12.31 11.76 -0.85
CA VAL A 407 -12.88 10.41 -0.90
C VAL A 407 -12.85 9.73 0.48
N GLY A 408 -11.76 9.92 1.24
CA GLY A 408 -11.59 9.29 2.55
C GLY A 408 -12.61 9.75 3.60
N VAL A 409 -12.99 11.04 3.60
CA VAL A 409 -13.91 11.59 4.60
C VAL A 409 -15.32 11.01 4.47
N TYR A 410 -15.81 10.85 3.23
CA TYR A 410 -17.11 10.20 2.96
C TYR A 410 -17.04 8.68 3.13
N LEU A 411 -15.90 8.06 2.84
CA LEU A 411 -15.66 6.63 3.08
C LEU A 411 -15.89 6.28 4.55
N TYR A 412 -15.19 6.96 5.46
CA TYR A 412 -15.28 6.64 6.88
C TYR A 412 -16.62 7.06 7.48
N GLY A 413 -17.17 8.22 7.11
CA GLY A 413 -18.52 8.59 7.51
C GLY A 413 -19.56 7.55 7.10
N SER A 414 -19.45 6.98 5.88
CA SER A 414 -20.32 5.90 5.42
C SER A 414 -20.13 4.60 6.21
N ALA A 415 -18.90 4.27 6.58
CA ALA A 415 -18.62 3.08 7.40
C ALA A 415 -19.25 3.21 8.79
N VAL A 416 -19.13 4.38 9.42
CA VAL A 416 -19.76 4.67 10.71
C VAL A 416 -21.29 4.60 10.61
N MET A 417 -21.87 5.14 9.53
CA MET A 417 -23.31 5.03 9.26
C MET A 417 -23.76 3.58 9.08
N ALA A 418 -22.99 2.73 8.37
CA ALA A 418 -23.29 1.31 8.22
C ALA A 418 -23.32 0.60 9.58
N VAL A 419 -22.31 0.85 10.42
CA VAL A 419 -22.23 0.25 11.76
C VAL A 419 -23.37 0.74 12.67
N HIS A 420 -23.74 2.01 12.60
CA HIS A 420 -24.82 2.58 13.41
C HIS A 420 -26.21 2.11 12.97
N THR A 421 -26.52 2.26 11.69
CA THR A 421 -27.89 2.06 11.14
C THR A 421 -28.19 0.61 10.79
N LYS A 422 -27.17 -0.21 10.54
CA LYS A 422 -27.29 -1.57 9.99
C LYS A 422 -28.00 -1.64 8.63
N ASP A 423 -27.98 -0.55 7.87
CA ASP A 423 -28.53 -0.47 6.52
C ASP A 423 -27.44 -0.78 5.47
N ASP A 424 -27.66 -1.82 4.67
CA ASP A 424 -26.71 -2.31 3.66
C ASP A 424 -26.31 -1.23 2.65
N LYS A 425 -27.17 -0.22 2.40
CA LYS A 425 -26.84 0.90 1.50
C LYS A 425 -25.55 1.60 1.90
N TRP A 426 -25.26 1.68 3.21
CA TRP A 426 -24.06 2.34 3.72
C TRP A 426 -22.82 1.48 3.55
N ILE A 427 -22.94 0.15 3.61
CA ILE A 427 -21.86 -0.79 3.28
C ILE A 427 -21.48 -0.64 1.79
N ASP A 428 -22.49 -0.60 0.91
CA ASP A 428 -22.27 -0.45 -0.52
C ASP A 428 -21.61 0.90 -0.85
N ARG A 429 -22.01 1.98 -0.16
CA ARG A 429 -21.36 3.29 -0.27
C ARG A 429 -19.90 3.24 0.17
N THR A 430 -19.61 2.63 1.32
CA THR A 430 -18.22 2.46 1.80
C THR A 430 -17.37 1.69 0.78
N ARG A 431 -17.87 0.58 0.22
CA ARG A 431 -17.17 -0.16 -0.84
C ARG A 431 -16.93 0.68 -2.09
N GLY A 432 -17.92 1.47 -2.49
CA GLY A 432 -17.81 2.41 -3.59
C GLY A 432 -16.67 3.40 -3.40
N PHE A 433 -16.59 4.03 -2.22
CA PHE A 433 -15.50 4.95 -1.90
C PHE A 433 -14.13 4.26 -1.79
N ILE A 434 -14.04 3.03 -1.26
CA ILE A 434 -12.79 2.25 -1.28
C ILE A 434 -12.34 1.98 -2.72
N ALA A 435 -13.26 1.60 -3.60
CA ALA A 435 -12.95 1.36 -5.01
C ALA A 435 -12.49 2.65 -5.74
N SER A 436 -13.10 3.79 -5.42
CA SER A 436 -12.70 5.11 -5.89
C SER A 436 -11.29 5.49 -5.39
N ALA A 437 -11.05 5.33 -4.10
CA ALA A 437 -9.75 5.57 -3.49
C ALA A 437 -8.65 4.73 -4.14
N LYS A 438 -8.90 3.44 -4.34
CA LYS A 438 -7.98 2.54 -5.04
C LYS A 438 -7.69 3.01 -6.46
N ARG A 439 -8.74 3.32 -7.24
CA ARG A 439 -8.60 3.70 -8.64
C ARG A 439 -7.81 4.99 -8.84
N THR A 440 -7.96 5.96 -7.94
CA THR A 440 -7.45 7.33 -8.14
C THR A 440 -6.20 7.65 -7.33
N PHE A 441 -6.03 7.07 -6.14
CA PHE A 441 -4.98 7.46 -5.19
C PHE A 441 -4.05 6.32 -4.79
N THR A 442 -4.02 5.22 -5.55
CA THR A 442 -2.97 4.20 -5.43
C THR A 442 -2.10 4.17 -6.67
N SER A 443 -0.79 4.29 -6.48
CA SER A 443 0.17 4.32 -7.58
C SER A 443 0.13 2.99 -8.33
N PRO A 444 -0.01 2.99 -9.66
CA PRO A 444 0.02 1.75 -10.44
C PRO A 444 1.39 1.07 -10.38
N ASP A 445 2.46 1.83 -10.12
CA ASP A 445 3.84 1.33 -10.14
C ASP A 445 4.29 0.81 -8.77
N THR A 446 3.97 1.54 -7.70
CA THR A 446 4.46 1.22 -6.34
C THR A 446 3.36 0.67 -5.43
N SER A 447 2.09 0.78 -5.82
CA SER A 447 0.93 0.52 -4.95
C SER A 447 0.89 1.36 -3.66
N ALA A 448 1.74 2.40 -3.55
CA ALA A 448 1.69 3.37 -2.47
C ALA A 448 0.54 4.37 -2.67
N LEU A 449 0.10 4.98 -1.58
CA LEU A 449 -0.84 6.10 -1.64
C LEU A 449 -0.15 7.35 -2.20
N PHE A 450 -0.82 8.05 -3.11
CA PHE A 450 -0.28 9.25 -3.75
C PHE A 450 -1.39 10.25 -4.13
N GLU A 451 -1.04 11.54 -4.20
CA GLU A 451 -1.93 12.57 -4.76
C GLU A 451 -1.80 12.65 -6.28
N SER A 452 -2.72 12.00 -7.01
CA SER A 452 -2.67 11.89 -8.47
C SER A 452 -2.59 13.20 -9.24
N LYS A 453 -3.08 14.30 -8.65
CA LYS A 453 -3.07 15.62 -9.29
C LYS A 453 -1.70 16.30 -9.24
N CYS A 454 -0.96 16.15 -8.15
CA CYS A 454 0.19 17.00 -7.82
C CYS A 454 1.47 16.24 -7.47
N GLU A 455 1.38 15.00 -6.97
CA GLU A 455 2.54 14.27 -6.48
C GLU A 455 3.48 13.87 -7.62
N GLY A 456 4.79 14.08 -7.42
CA GLY A 456 5.82 13.85 -8.44
C GLY A 456 6.07 15.02 -9.39
N LYS A 457 5.48 16.20 -9.13
CA LYS A 457 5.75 17.45 -9.86
C LYS A 457 6.41 18.46 -8.93
N ASP A 458 7.23 19.36 -9.49
CA ASP A 458 7.78 20.49 -8.76
C ASP A 458 6.67 21.48 -8.37
N ILE A 459 6.79 22.14 -7.21
CA ILE A 459 5.77 23.06 -6.66
C ILE A 459 5.38 24.16 -7.68
N ASP A 460 6.37 24.70 -8.40
CA ASP A 460 6.19 25.74 -9.41
C ASP A 460 5.49 25.22 -10.69
N ASP A 461 5.45 23.89 -10.88
CA ASP A 461 4.85 23.20 -12.02
C ASP A 461 3.57 22.43 -11.62
N GLY A 462 2.89 22.86 -10.56
CA GLY A 462 1.66 22.25 -10.05
C GLY A 462 1.90 21.02 -9.15
N GLY A 463 3.05 20.99 -8.49
CA GLY A 463 3.35 20.10 -7.37
C GLY A 463 2.46 20.36 -6.16
N CYS A 464 2.49 19.42 -5.19
CA CYS A 464 1.62 19.49 -4.03
C CYS A 464 2.03 20.64 -3.10
N ASP A 465 1.07 21.49 -2.73
CA ASP A 465 1.28 22.52 -1.72
C ASP A 465 1.26 21.96 -0.29
N THR A 466 1.44 22.85 0.69
CA THR A 466 1.50 22.53 2.12
C THR A 466 0.28 21.77 2.64
N ASP A 467 -0.90 22.02 2.08
CA ASP A 467 -2.12 21.29 2.45
C ASP A 467 -2.11 19.90 1.83
N GLN A 468 -1.92 19.85 0.50
CA GLN A 468 -2.07 18.67 -0.33
C GLN A 468 -1.11 17.54 0.05
N VAL A 469 0.09 17.86 0.54
CA VAL A 469 1.06 16.85 0.99
C VAL A 469 0.55 15.96 2.12
N SER A 470 -0.43 16.40 2.91
CA SER A 470 -0.96 15.68 4.07
C SER A 470 -2.19 14.80 3.78
N PHE A 471 -2.82 14.96 2.62
CA PHE A 471 -4.12 14.34 2.32
C PHE A 471 -4.07 12.81 2.29
N LYS A 472 -3.01 12.21 1.74
CA LYS A 472 -2.85 10.75 1.69
C LYS A 472 -2.77 10.07 3.05
N GLY A 473 -2.21 10.75 4.06
CA GLY A 473 -2.22 10.26 5.44
C GLY A 473 -3.65 10.17 5.99
N LEU A 474 -4.48 11.18 5.71
CA LEU A 474 -5.89 11.19 6.10
C LEU A 474 -6.70 10.10 5.39
N LEU A 475 -6.43 9.85 4.11
CA LEU A 475 -7.02 8.71 3.41
C LEU A 475 -6.62 7.38 4.08
N ALA A 476 -5.35 7.21 4.43
CA ALA A 476 -4.86 6.00 5.10
C ALA A 476 -5.56 5.78 6.45
N ARG A 477 -5.66 6.83 7.28
CA ARG A 477 -6.38 6.83 8.56
C ARG A 477 -7.78 6.25 8.41
N TRP A 478 -8.54 6.81 7.49
CA TRP A 478 -9.95 6.51 7.30
C TRP A 478 -10.20 5.16 6.65
N LEU A 479 -9.28 4.71 5.79
CA LEU A 479 -9.26 3.33 5.30
C LEU A 479 -9.06 2.33 6.44
N GLY A 480 -8.04 2.53 7.28
CA GLY A 480 -7.75 1.67 8.42
C GLY A 480 -8.90 1.62 9.43
N ALA A 481 -9.42 2.80 9.80
CA ALA A 481 -10.55 2.91 10.72
C ALA A 481 -11.83 2.24 10.18
N ALA A 482 -12.13 2.37 8.87
CA ALA A 482 -13.26 1.70 8.26
C ALA A 482 -13.12 0.16 8.31
N ALA A 483 -11.94 -0.37 8.01
CA ALA A 483 -11.68 -1.80 8.07
C ALA A 483 -11.72 -2.37 9.51
N GLU A 484 -11.39 -1.56 10.51
CA GLU A 484 -11.49 -1.92 11.92
C GLU A 484 -12.95 -2.10 12.36
N ILE A 485 -13.84 -1.19 11.96
CA ILE A 485 -15.21 -1.13 12.46
C ILE A 485 -16.22 -1.88 11.57
N LEU A 486 -15.85 -2.13 10.31
CA LEU A 486 -16.67 -2.81 9.30
C LEU A 486 -15.87 -3.96 8.64
N PRO A 487 -15.82 -5.15 9.27
CA PRO A 487 -15.02 -6.27 8.78
C PRO A 487 -15.31 -6.70 7.33
N GLU A 488 -16.51 -6.42 6.82
CA GLU A 488 -16.98 -6.74 5.46
C GLU A 488 -16.22 -6.01 4.35
N VAL A 489 -15.47 -4.94 4.70
CA VAL A 489 -14.65 -4.18 3.75
C VAL A 489 -13.14 -4.38 3.98
N LYS A 490 -12.76 -5.12 5.02
CA LYS A 490 -11.36 -5.32 5.41
C LYS A 490 -10.49 -5.83 4.27
N GLU A 491 -10.95 -6.84 3.53
CA GLU A 491 -10.18 -7.41 2.40
C GLU A 491 -9.94 -6.38 1.28
N ASP A 492 -10.89 -5.45 1.07
CA ASP A 492 -10.75 -4.43 0.03
C ASP A 492 -9.78 -3.33 0.47
N VAL A 493 -9.76 -2.98 1.75
CA VAL A 493 -8.78 -2.06 2.32
C VAL A 493 -7.38 -2.67 2.39
N GLU A 494 -7.27 -3.96 2.71
CA GLU A 494 -5.98 -4.68 2.74
C GLU A 494 -5.24 -4.60 1.40
N LYS A 495 -5.98 -4.63 0.28
CA LYS A 495 -5.43 -4.48 -1.08
C LYS A 495 -4.80 -3.10 -1.34
N ILE A 496 -5.04 -2.12 -0.48
CA ILE A 496 -4.49 -0.76 -0.56
C ILE A 496 -3.42 -0.57 0.51
N ILE A 497 -3.77 -0.80 1.78
CA ILE A 497 -2.95 -0.41 2.92
C ILE A 497 -1.72 -1.31 3.11
N ASN A 498 -1.79 -2.61 2.77
CA ASN A 498 -0.62 -3.48 2.97
C ASN A 498 0.57 -3.04 2.13
N ALA A 499 0.35 -2.69 0.86
CA ALA A 499 1.42 -2.23 -0.01
C ALA A 499 1.99 -0.87 0.45
N ALA A 500 1.12 0.07 0.83
CA ALA A 500 1.55 1.35 1.38
C ALA A 500 2.36 1.19 2.68
N ALA A 501 1.93 0.31 3.58
CA ALA A 501 2.65 0.04 4.83
C ALA A 501 4.00 -0.65 4.60
N THR A 502 4.10 -1.56 3.64
CA THR A 502 5.40 -2.14 3.23
C THR A 502 6.33 -1.06 2.69
N ALA A 503 5.83 -0.14 1.85
CA ALA A 503 6.65 0.96 1.33
C ALA A 503 7.18 1.87 2.45
N VAL A 504 6.36 2.20 3.46
CA VAL A 504 6.81 2.95 4.64
C VAL A 504 7.82 2.14 5.47
N GLN A 505 7.62 0.83 5.59
CA GLN A 505 8.54 -0.04 6.32
C GLN A 505 9.92 -0.13 5.65
N ASP A 506 9.97 -0.12 4.32
CA ASP A 506 11.21 -0.26 3.55
C ASP A 506 11.91 1.10 3.31
N GLY A 507 11.19 2.21 3.53
CA GLY A 507 11.69 3.56 3.39
C GLY A 507 12.41 4.14 4.61
N GLU A 508 12.75 5.42 4.49
CA GLU A 508 13.32 6.22 5.58
C GLU A 508 12.28 6.50 6.67
N LYS A 509 12.72 6.46 7.94
CA LYS A 509 11.85 6.57 9.13
C LYS A 509 12.32 7.60 10.14
N THR A 510 13.54 8.08 9.95
CA THR A 510 14.23 9.05 10.79
C THR A 510 14.52 10.27 9.95
N ASP A 511 14.73 11.43 10.59
CA ASP A 511 15.02 12.69 9.89
C ASP A 511 13.94 13.12 8.88
N LEU A 512 12.74 12.54 9.02
CA LEU A 512 11.56 12.89 8.25
C LEU A 512 11.04 14.26 8.69
N GLY A 513 10.56 15.04 7.72
CA GLY A 513 9.81 16.25 8.01
C GLY A 513 8.49 15.94 8.72
N PRO A 514 7.77 16.99 9.15
CA PRO A 514 6.59 16.83 10.00
C PRO A 514 5.46 16.09 9.27
N ILE A 515 5.21 16.42 8.00
CA ILE A 515 4.15 15.79 7.21
C ILE A 515 4.55 14.40 6.70
N GLU A 516 5.82 14.18 6.40
CA GLU A 516 6.32 12.84 6.06
C GLU A 516 6.15 11.89 7.25
N SER A 517 6.52 12.34 8.46
CA SER A 517 6.32 11.60 9.71
C SER A 517 4.85 11.31 9.96
N PHE A 518 3.98 12.32 9.79
CA PHE A 518 2.52 12.20 9.92
C PHE A 518 1.94 11.17 8.94
N ASN A 519 2.22 11.31 7.64
CA ASN A 519 1.68 10.42 6.62
C ASN A 519 2.13 8.96 6.84
N ALA A 520 3.42 8.76 7.13
CA ALA A 520 3.96 7.44 7.40
C ALA A 520 3.32 6.82 8.65
N LEU A 521 3.11 7.62 9.71
CA LEU A 521 2.46 7.17 10.94
C LEU A 521 1.02 6.70 10.67
N GLU A 522 0.24 7.47 9.92
CA GLU A 522 -1.14 7.11 9.57
C GLU A 522 -1.24 5.83 8.73
N VAL A 523 -0.33 5.64 7.77
CA VAL A 523 -0.27 4.42 6.96
C VAL A 523 0.05 3.19 7.80
N VAL A 524 1.00 3.31 8.72
CA VAL A 524 1.40 2.21 9.62
C VAL A 524 0.29 1.92 10.64
N ASP A 525 -0.32 2.95 11.22
CA ASP A 525 -1.44 2.82 12.16
C ASP A 525 -2.64 2.14 11.50
N ALA A 526 -2.98 2.54 10.27
CA ALA A 526 -4.03 1.90 9.48
C ALA A 526 -3.77 0.40 9.28
N SER A 527 -2.53 0.01 8.97
CA SER A 527 -2.15 -1.40 8.80
C SER A 527 -2.26 -2.19 10.11
N LEU A 528 -1.81 -1.62 11.23
CA LEU A 528 -1.91 -2.24 12.55
C LEU A 528 -3.36 -2.48 12.96
N ARG A 529 -4.24 -1.47 12.78
CA ARG A 529 -5.67 -1.57 13.07
C ARG A 529 -6.35 -2.67 12.28
N MET A 530 -6.08 -2.75 10.97
CA MET A 530 -6.60 -3.85 10.14
C MET A 530 -6.15 -5.21 10.66
N GLN A 531 -4.92 -5.33 11.13
CA GLN A 531 -4.38 -6.59 11.68
C GLN A 531 -4.96 -6.92 13.08
N GLY A 532 -5.83 -6.08 13.64
CA GLY A 532 -6.43 -6.26 14.96
C GLY A 532 -5.52 -5.87 16.12
N LEU A 533 -4.47 -5.09 15.83
CA LEU A 533 -3.60 -4.45 16.84
C LEU A 533 -4.10 -3.03 17.01
N GLY A 534 -4.86 -2.86 18.08
CA GLY A 534 -5.81 -1.76 18.26
C GLY A 534 -7.11 -2.37 18.76
N GLY A 535 -7.39 -2.20 20.06
CA GLY A 535 -8.66 -2.58 20.67
C GLY A 535 -8.97 -4.09 20.79
N VAL A 536 -8.31 -4.79 21.71
CA VAL A 536 -9.03 -5.89 22.41
C VAL A 536 -10.04 -5.21 23.33
N GLU A 537 -11.31 -5.19 22.89
CA GLU A 537 -12.47 -4.50 23.51
C GLU A 537 -12.45 -2.95 23.41
N GLY A 538 -13.09 -2.41 22.36
CA GLY A 538 -13.79 -1.12 22.44
C GLY A 538 -13.13 0.08 21.77
N VAL A 539 -12.93 0.03 20.46
CA VAL A 539 -13.13 1.24 19.63
C VAL A 539 -14.52 1.05 19.04
N ILE A 540 -15.42 1.97 19.39
CA ILE A 540 -16.86 1.88 19.10
C ILE A 540 -17.63 0.85 19.96
N GLY A 541 -17.87 1.17 21.25
CA GLY A 541 -18.78 0.43 22.13
C GLY A 541 -18.40 0.46 23.62
N LEU A 542 -19.39 0.44 24.52
CA LEU A 542 -19.24 0.46 26.00
C LEU A 542 -18.57 -0.82 26.55
N GLY A 543 -17.54 -0.65 27.41
CA GLY A 543 -16.79 -1.70 28.16
C GLY A 543 -15.32 -1.83 27.72
N LYS A 544 -14.31 -2.19 28.51
CA LYS A 544 -14.06 -2.29 29.97
C LYS A 544 -12.81 -1.44 30.34
N ALA A 545 -12.50 -1.35 31.63
CA ALA A 545 -11.45 -0.50 32.21
C ALA A 545 -10.01 -0.81 31.74
N ARG A 546 -9.22 0.27 31.60
CA ARG A 546 -7.77 0.29 31.29
C ARG A 546 -7.00 -0.69 32.18
N THR A 547 -6.54 -1.82 31.62
CA THR A 547 -5.51 -2.63 32.29
C THR A 547 -4.15 -1.96 32.10
N LYS A 548 -3.66 -1.30 33.15
CA LYS A 548 -2.25 -0.88 33.24
C LYS A 548 -1.36 -2.13 33.12
N ARG A 549 -0.70 -2.32 31.97
CA ARG A 549 0.44 -3.23 31.90
C ARG A 549 1.69 -2.45 32.30
N SER A 550 2.14 -2.65 33.53
CA SER A 550 3.49 -2.28 33.94
C SER A 550 4.48 -3.23 33.29
N VAL A 551 5.40 -2.72 32.48
CA VAL A 551 6.55 -3.50 31.98
C VAL A 551 7.63 -3.46 33.05
N ALA A 552 7.82 -4.57 33.77
CA ALA A 552 9.01 -4.80 34.58
C ALA A 552 10.11 -5.37 33.66
N GLY A 553 11.07 -4.51 33.29
CA GLY A 553 12.29 -4.92 32.58
C GLY A 553 13.46 -5.06 33.56
N ARG A 554 14.08 -6.23 33.60
CA ARG A 554 15.32 -6.49 34.36
C ARG A 554 16.47 -6.49 33.37
N ILE A 555 17.33 -5.46 33.42
CA ILE A 555 18.59 -5.44 32.67
C ILE A 555 19.55 -6.42 33.35
N SER A 556 20.13 -7.33 32.57
CA SER A 556 21.24 -8.19 32.99
C SER A 556 22.27 -8.18 31.86
N TRP A 557 23.53 -7.96 32.24
CA TRP A 557 24.69 -7.61 31.42
C TRP A 557 24.92 -8.43 30.15
#